data_AF-A0A2K4WBG2-F1
#
_entry.id   AF-A0A2K4WBG2-F1
#
_cell.length_a   1.000
_cell.length_b   1.000
_cell.length_c   1.000
_cell.angle_alpha   90.00
_cell.angle_beta   90.00
_cell.angle_gamma   90.00
#
_symmetry.space_group_name_H-M   'P 1'
#
loop_
_entity.id
_entity.type
_entity.pdbx_description
1 polymer ?
#
loop_
_entity_poly.entity_id
_entity_poly.type
_entity_poly.pdbx_seq_one_letter_code
_entity_poly.pdbx_strand_id
1 'polypeptide(L)'
;MSNAGVANARADLVAGSDPIVLRENAHRFEIGNFNLPAIHALGGALDMINGIGLSNIEDHVMELGDELIAICDHLGIDLVGPREREHRSHIYVLDLKQAEWPAFFKEENIRLSPVRDGIRVSFGIYNTVEDVKRFGAALQKGLKKIQQKAA
;
A
#
# COMPACT_ATOMS: atom_id res chain seq x y z
N MET A 1 -28.72 -15.75 -7.29
CA MET A 1 -27.67 -15.10 -8.12
C MET A 1 -28.08 -13.65 -8.26
N SER A 2 -27.21 -12.68 -7.99
CA SER A 2 -27.59 -11.27 -8.20
C SER A 2 -27.61 -10.93 -9.69
N ASN A 3 -28.57 -10.08 -10.02
CA ASN A 3 -28.91 -9.58 -11.34
C ASN A 3 -28.49 -8.12 -11.52
N ALA A 4 -27.62 -7.59 -10.66
CA ALA A 4 -27.29 -6.16 -10.62
C ALA A 4 -26.76 -5.62 -11.97
N GLY A 5 -25.99 -6.43 -12.70
CA GLY A 5 -25.52 -6.09 -14.05
C GLY A 5 -26.52 -6.30 -15.20
N VAL A 6 -27.70 -6.86 -14.93
CA VAL A 6 -28.74 -7.12 -15.94
C VAL A 6 -29.76 -5.98 -15.94
N ALA A 7 -29.91 -5.32 -17.09
CA ALA A 7 -30.82 -4.20 -17.28
C ALA A 7 -32.30 -4.64 -17.33
N ASN A 8 -32.58 -5.80 -17.92
CA ASN A 8 -33.93 -6.36 -18.06
C ASN A 8 -34.19 -7.52 -17.08
N ALA A 9 -33.69 -7.39 -15.85
CA ALA A 9 -33.85 -8.45 -14.86
C ALA A 9 -35.32 -8.62 -14.44
N ARG A 10 -35.80 -9.87 -14.41
CA ARG A 10 -37.16 -10.18 -13.97
C ARG A 10 -37.29 -10.08 -12.45
N ALA A 11 -38.43 -9.60 -11.97
CA ALA A 11 -38.71 -9.42 -10.54
C ALA A 11 -38.80 -10.75 -9.77
N ASP A 12 -39.21 -11.83 -10.44
CA ASP A 12 -39.28 -13.19 -9.88
C ASP A 12 -37.90 -13.87 -9.78
N LEU A 13 -36.85 -13.26 -10.34
CA LEU A 13 -35.48 -13.80 -10.41
C LEU A 13 -35.40 -15.16 -11.12
N VAL A 14 -36.42 -15.52 -11.91
CA VAL A 14 -36.46 -16.75 -12.70
C VAL A 14 -35.96 -16.46 -14.11
N ALA A 15 -35.11 -17.32 -14.66
CA ALA A 15 -34.64 -17.20 -16.03
C ALA A 15 -35.80 -17.38 -17.02
N GLY A 16 -36.00 -16.40 -17.90
CA GLY A 16 -36.99 -16.44 -18.98
C GLY A 16 -36.36 -16.78 -20.34
N SER A 17 -37.19 -16.78 -21.39
CA SER A 17 -36.76 -16.94 -22.77
C SER A 17 -36.23 -15.65 -23.41
N ASP A 18 -36.49 -14.49 -22.79
CA ASP A 18 -36.03 -13.20 -23.29
C ASP A 18 -34.50 -13.09 -23.19
N PRO A 19 -33.85 -12.47 -24.18
CA PRO A 19 -32.40 -12.29 -24.14
C PRO A 19 -31.99 -11.42 -22.95
N ILE A 20 -30.89 -11.77 -22.29
CA ILE A 20 -30.30 -10.97 -21.21
C ILE A 20 -29.70 -9.70 -21.82
N VAL A 21 -30.19 -8.55 -21.36
CA VAL A 21 -29.66 -7.23 -21.70
C VAL A 21 -28.79 -6.77 -20.53
N LEU A 22 -27.52 -6.49 -20.79
CA LEU A 22 -26.61 -5.94 -19.80
C LEU A 22 -26.78 -4.43 -19.67
N ARG A 23 -26.47 -3.86 -18.50
CA ARG A 23 -26.42 -2.41 -18.33
C ARG A 23 -25.38 -1.76 -19.26
N GLU A 24 -25.63 -0.52 -19.68
CA GLU A 24 -24.75 0.20 -20.62
C GLU A 24 -23.48 0.75 -19.95
N ASN A 25 -23.48 0.91 -18.63
CA ASN A 25 -22.38 1.46 -17.84
C ASN A 25 -21.61 0.36 -17.08
N ALA A 26 -20.69 0.77 -16.21
CA ALA A 26 -19.84 -0.14 -15.44
C ALA A 26 -20.62 -1.14 -14.56
N HIS A 27 -21.89 -0.88 -14.22
CA HIS A 27 -22.71 -1.81 -13.45
C HIS A 27 -22.89 -3.17 -14.14
N ARG A 28 -22.68 -3.30 -15.46
CA ARG A 28 -22.68 -4.63 -16.12
C ARG A 28 -21.63 -5.61 -15.58
N PHE A 29 -20.61 -5.11 -14.89
CA PHE A 29 -19.57 -5.91 -14.25
C PHE A 29 -19.89 -6.24 -12.78
N GLU A 30 -21.01 -5.75 -12.25
CA GLU A 30 -21.51 -6.11 -10.92
C GLU A 30 -22.27 -7.44 -10.99
N ILE A 31 -21.48 -8.52 -11.01
CA ILE A 31 -21.97 -9.89 -11.03
C ILE A 31 -22.07 -10.46 -9.62
N GLY A 32 -23.15 -11.20 -9.34
CA GLY A 32 -23.31 -11.87 -8.05
C GLY A 32 -23.60 -10.90 -6.90
N ASN A 33 -23.72 -11.43 -5.69
CA ASN A 33 -24.19 -10.66 -4.55
C ASN A 33 -23.14 -9.66 -4.08
N PHE A 34 -23.58 -8.45 -3.77
CA PHE A 34 -22.70 -7.43 -3.18
C PHE A 34 -22.23 -7.85 -1.79
N ASN A 35 -20.96 -7.54 -1.51
CA ASN A 35 -20.43 -7.60 -0.14
C ASN A 35 -20.89 -6.33 0.61
N LEU A 36 -22.16 -6.30 1.00
CA LEU A 36 -22.78 -5.14 1.65
C LEU A 36 -21.98 -4.66 2.89
N PRO A 37 -21.49 -5.54 3.79
CA PRO A 37 -20.67 -5.09 4.91
C PRO A 37 -19.38 -4.37 4.48
N ALA A 38 -18.66 -4.89 3.48
CA ALA A 38 -17.44 -4.24 2.99
C ALA A 38 -17.73 -2.92 2.27
N ILE A 39 -18.85 -2.81 1.55
CA ILE A 39 -19.27 -1.57 0.90
C ILE A 39 -19.59 -0.49 1.95
N HIS A 40 -20.27 -0.84 3.04
CA HIS A 40 -20.52 0.09 4.14
C HIS A 40 -19.22 0.52 4.83
N ALA A 41 -18.29 -0.41 5.08
CA ALA A 41 -16.98 -0.09 5.64
C ALA A 41 -16.15 0.81 4.71
N LEU A 42 -16.21 0.57 3.40
CA LEU A 42 -15.58 1.41 2.39
C LEU A 42 -16.14 2.84 2.43
N GLY A 43 -17.45 3.00 2.60
CA GLY A 43 -18.09 4.32 2.78
C GLY A 43 -17.45 5.11 3.93
N GLY A 44 -17.34 4.50 5.12
CA GLY A 44 -16.71 5.14 6.28
C GLY A 44 -15.21 5.43 6.07
N ALA A 45 -14.49 4.56 5.36
CA ALA A 45 -13.09 4.79 5.02
C ALA A 45 -12.92 5.98 4.05
N LEU A 46 -13.83 6.12 3.08
CA LEU A 46 -13.85 7.26 2.16
C LEU A 46 -14.21 8.56 2.90
N ASP A 47 -15.17 8.54 3.82
CA ASP A 47 -15.50 9.70 4.66
C ASP A 47 -14.28 10.15 5.47
N MET A 48 -13.51 9.22 6.05
CA MET A 48 -12.27 9.52 6.76
C MET A 48 -11.22 10.15 5.83
N ILE A 49 -10.97 9.54 4.66
CA ILE A 49 -10.00 10.06 3.67
C ILE A 49 -10.40 11.46 3.21
N ASN A 50 -11.67 11.67 2.88
CA ASN A 50 -12.20 12.97 2.44
C ASN A 50 -12.16 14.01 3.56
N GLY A 51 -12.40 13.61 4.80
CA GLY A 51 -12.31 14.48 5.98
C GLY A 51 -10.89 14.97 6.26
N ILE A 52 -9.88 14.15 6.01
CA ILE A 52 -8.46 14.55 6.09
C ILE A 52 -8.07 15.39 4.86
N GLY A 53 -8.54 15.00 3.68
CA GLY A 53 -8.22 15.62 2.40
C GLY A 53 -7.05 14.93 1.69
N LEU A 54 -7.23 14.62 0.39
CA LEU A 54 -6.26 13.85 -0.38
C LEU A 54 -4.89 14.54 -0.50
N SER A 55 -4.86 15.87 -0.71
CA SER A 55 -3.60 16.63 -0.78
C SER A 55 -2.83 16.56 0.53
N ASN A 56 -3.52 16.71 1.67
CA ASN A 56 -2.88 16.64 2.99
C ASN A 56 -2.28 15.24 3.24
N ILE A 57 -2.97 14.20 2.79
CA ILE A 57 -2.46 12.82 2.87
C ILE A 57 -1.22 12.66 1.99
N GLU A 58 -1.28 13.12 0.74
CA GLU A 58 -0.17 13.06 -0.22
C GLU A 58 1.06 13.79 0.31
N ASP A 59 0.90 15.04 0.75
CA ASP A 59 1.98 15.85 1.30
C ASP A 59 2.64 15.14 2.49
N HIS A 60 1.84 14.66 3.45
CA HIS A 60 2.32 13.93 4.63
C HIS A 60 3.13 12.69 4.26
N VAL A 61 2.61 11.79 3.41
CA VAL A 61 3.32 10.54 3.09
C VAL A 61 4.56 10.78 2.23
N MET A 62 4.56 11.84 1.42
CA MET A 62 5.72 12.23 0.61
C MET A 62 6.82 12.89 1.47
N GLU A 63 6.46 13.67 2.50
CA GLU A 63 7.40 14.19 3.50
C GLU A 63 8.08 13.07 4.29
N LEU A 64 7.33 12.04 4.72
CA LEU A 64 7.92 10.84 5.34
C LEU A 64 8.91 10.13 4.39
N GLY A 65 8.59 10.13 3.10
CA GLY A 65 9.44 9.62 2.04
C GLY A 65 10.77 10.36 1.92
N ASP A 66 10.74 11.68 1.97
CA ASP A 66 11.95 12.50 1.89
C ASP A 66 12.85 12.32 3.13
N GLU A 67 12.26 12.21 4.32
CA GLU A 67 12.99 11.86 5.55
C GLU A 67 13.65 10.48 5.46
N LEU A 68 12.94 9.48 4.91
CA LEU A 68 13.50 8.15 4.68
C LEU A 68 14.69 8.21 3.72
N ILE A 69 14.55 8.93 2.60
CA ILE A 69 15.62 9.04 1.60
C ILE A 69 16.85 9.73 2.19
N ALA A 70 16.67 10.81 2.96
CA ALA A 70 17.78 11.49 3.64
C ALA A 70 18.54 10.56 4.60
N ILE A 71 17.82 9.71 5.34
CA ILE A 71 18.42 8.67 6.20
C ILE A 71 19.19 7.64 5.35
N CYS A 72 18.59 7.15 4.26
CA CYS A 72 19.24 6.20 3.36
C CYS A 72 20.53 6.78 2.76
N ASP A 73 20.52 8.05 2.35
CA ASP A 73 21.70 8.72 1.81
C ASP A 73 22.81 8.85 2.84
N HIS A 74 22.46 9.22 4.07
CA HIS A 74 23.42 9.27 5.17
C HIS A 74 24.02 7.89 5.48
N LEU A 75 23.25 6.82 5.33
CA LEU A 75 23.66 5.44 5.61
C LEU A 75 24.29 4.73 4.40
N GLY A 76 24.33 5.36 3.22
CA GLY A 76 24.81 4.73 1.98
C GLY A 76 23.94 3.57 1.50
N ILE A 77 22.63 3.62 1.74
CA ILE A 77 21.67 2.63 1.28
C ILE A 77 21.00 3.14 0.00
N ASP A 78 21.13 2.38 -1.08
CA ASP A 78 20.50 2.72 -2.35
C ASP A 78 19.00 2.39 -2.40
N LEU A 79 18.28 3.11 -3.26
CA LEU A 79 16.91 2.78 -3.64
C LEU A 79 16.91 2.09 -5.00
N VAL A 80 16.02 1.11 -5.18
CA VAL A 80 15.79 0.46 -6.48
C VAL A 80 15.00 1.38 -7.43
N GLY A 81 14.13 2.23 -6.87
CA GLY A 81 13.28 3.16 -7.63
C GLY A 81 13.88 4.56 -7.79
N PRO A 82 13.19 5.47 -8.49
CA PRO A 82 13.65 6.83 -8.73
C PRO A 82 13.79 7.65 -7.44
N ARG A 83 14.65 8.67 -7.48
CA ARG A 83 14.87 9.63 -6.37
C ARG A 83 14.19 10.96 -6.61
N GLU A 84 13.80 11.26 -7.85
CA GLU A 84 13.10 12.49 -8.21
C GLU A 84 11.68 12.46 -7.65
N ARG A 85 11.28 13.49 -6.89
CA ARG A 85 9.98 13.53 -6.19
C ARG A 85 8.80 13.33 -7.15
N GLU A 86 8.89 13.90 -8.36
CA GLU A 86 7.87 13.83 -9.42
C GLU A 86 7.67 12.43 -10.01
N HIS A 87 8.61 11.51 -9.80
CA HIS A 87 8.55 10.14 -10.32
C HIS A 87 8.38 9.11 -9.20
N ARG A 88 8.19 9.56 -7.96
CA ARG A 88 8.06 8.72 -6.78
C ARG A 88 6.61 8.59 -6.33
N SER A 89 6.36 7.50 -5.60
CA SER A 89 5.17 7.33 -4.75
C SER A 89 5.62 7.26 -3.29
N HIS A 90 4.69 7.06 -2.36
CA HIS A 90 4.96 6.80 -0.93
C HIS A 90 5.39 5.35 -0.63
N ILE A 91 5.90 4.64 -1.65
CA ILE A 91 6.39 3.27 -1.57
C ILE A 91 7.82 3.23 -2.11
N TYR A 92 8.72 2.72 -1.27
CA TYR A 92 10.15 2.69 -1.52
C TYR A 92 10.65 1.25 -1.45
N VAL A 93 11.59 0.88 -2.32
CA VAL A 93 12.33 -0.38 -2.20
C VAL A 93 13.78 -0.03 -1.93
N LEU A 94 14.26 -0.36 -0.73
CA LEU A 94 15.65 -0.21 -0.32
C LEU A 94 16.44 -1.40 -0.84
N ASP A 95 17.62 -1.18 -1.42
CA ASP A 95 18.52 -2.23 -1.94
C ASP A 95 19.21 -2.98 -0.79
N LEU A 96 18.40 -3.72 -0.03
CA LEU A 96 18.78 -4.53 1.12
C LEU A 96 18.49 -6.00 0.79
N LYS A 97 19.36 -6.60 -0.03
CA LYS A 97 19.17 -7.96 -0.60
C LYS A 97 19.52 -9.10 0.34
N GLN A 98 20.21 -8.83 1.45
CA GLN A 98 20.62 -9.86 2.40
C GLN A 98 19.39 -10.48 3.08
N ALA A 99 19.35 -11.81 3.18
CA ALA A 99 18.18 -12.56 3.65
C ALA A 99 17.89 -12.37 5.15
N GLU A 100 18.83 -11.81 5.90
CA GLU A 100 18.75 -11.55 7.34
C GLU A 100 17.87 -10.34 7.67
N TRP A 101 17.72 -9.39 6.75
CA TRP A 101 16.98 -8.13 6.99
C TRP A 101 15.53 -8.34 7.45
N PRO A 102 14.71 -9.20 6.83
CA PRO A 102 13.33 -9.41 7.28
C PRO A 102 13.22 -9.95 8.70
N ALA A 103 14.10 -10.89 9.07
CA ALA A 103 14.15 -11.45 10.43
C ALA A 103 14.60 -10.37 11.43
N PHE A 104 15.61 -9.59 11.09
CA PHE A 104 16.09 -8.48 11.90
C PHE A 104 15.00 -7.42 12.15
N PHE A 105 14.31 -6.94 11.11
CA PHE A 105 13.24 -5.95 11.30
C PHE A 105 12.08 -6.50 12.13
N LYS A 106 11.75 -7.79 11.97
CA LYS A 106 10.76 -8.45 12.82
C LYS A 106 11.18 -8.44 14.30
N GLU A 107 12.46 -8.68 14.60
CA GLU A 107 13.01 -8.59 15.97
C GLU A 107 12.93 -7.15 16.53
N GLU A 108 13.16 -6.13 15.69
CA GLU A 108 13.03 -4.71 16.06
C GLU A 108 11.56 -4.22 16.13
N ASN A 109 10.60 -5.13 15.95
CA ASN A 109 9.16 -4.87 15.87
C ASN A 109 8.80 -3.84 14.78
N ILE A 110 9.39 -4.02 13.60
CA ILE A 110 9.18 -3.22 12.39
C ILE A 110 8.62 -4.15 11.30
N ARG A 111 7.49 -3.79 10.70
CA ARG A 111 6.78 -4.60 9.69
C ARG A 111 7.02 -4.03 8.30
N LEU A 112 7.69 -4.81 7.45
CA LEU A 112 8.03 -4.45 6.07
C LEU A 112 7.77 -5.63 5.15
N SER A 113 7.71 -5.36 3.84
CA SER A 113 7.53 -6.41 2.84
C SER A 113 8.86 -6.72 2.16
N PRO A 114 9.45 -7.91 2.34
CA PRO A 114 10.54 -8.33 1.46
C PRO A 114 10.02 -8.52 0.04
N VAL A 115 10.77 -8.04 -0.94
CA VAL A 115 10.51 -8.20 -2.38
C VAL A 115 11.78 -8.70 -3.06
N ARG A 116 11.68 -9.14 -4.32
CA ARG A 116 12.83 -9.70 -5.06
C ARG A 116 14.06 -8.79 -5.02
N ASP A 117 13.83 -7.49 -5.17
CA ASP A 117 14.90 -6.51 -5.38
C ASP A 117 15.31 -5.80 -4.06
N GLY A 118 14.78 -6.19 -2.90
CA GLY A 118 15.14 -5.63 -1.60
C GLY A 118 14.00 -5.60 -0.57
N ILE A 119 13.97 -4.56 0.26
CA ILE A 119 12.95 -4.38 1.31
C ILE A 119 12.02 -3.22 0.94
N ARG A 120 10.73 -3.51 0.78
CA ARG A 120 9.70 -2.51 0.48
C ARG A 120 9.15 -1.87 1.75
N VAL A 121 9.28 -0.56 1.81
CA VAL A 121 8.72 0.35 2.82
C VAL A 121 7.53 1.07 2.20
N SER A 122 6.40 1.09 2.89
CA SER A 122 5.17 1.73 2.41
C SER A 122 4.57 2.55 3.55
N PHE A 123 4.42 3.85 3.33
CA PHE A 123 3.80 4.73 4.31
C PHE A 123 2.29 4.84 4.10
N GLY A 124 1.56 4.97 5.19
CA GLY A 124 0.14 5.33 5.18
C GLY A 124 -0.12 6.55 6.04
N ILE A 125 -1.37 7.01 6.05
CA ILE A 125 -1.83 8.19 6.81
C ILE A 125 -1.50 8.15 8.31
N TYR A 126 -1.32 6.94 8.86
CA TYR A 126 -1.08 6.71 10.28
C TYR A 126 0.40 6.70 10.67
N ASN A 127 1.32 6.73 9.70
CA ASN A 127 2.74 6.77 9.98
C ASN A 127 3.19 8.17 10.37
N THR A 128 4.27 8.23 11.15
CA THR A 128 4.82 9.48 11.69
C THR A 128 6.30 9.63 11.38
N VAL A 129 6.82 10.85 11.49
CA VAL A 129 8.28 11.10 11.39
C VAL A 129 9.06 10.31 12.45
N GLU A 130 8.47 10.07 13.61
CA GLU A 130 9.11 9.25 14.66
C GLU A 130 9.24 7.78 14.24
N ASP A 131 8.26 7.23 13.51
CA ASP A 131 8.38 5.88 12.93
C ASP A 131 9.56 5.81 11.94
N VAL A 132 9.72 6.84 11.10
CA VAL A 132 10.82 6.94 10.14
C VAL A 132 12.17 7.03 10.84
N LYS A 133 12.28 7.85 11.89
CA LYS A 133 13.49 7.96 12.72
C LYS A 133 13.83 6.65 13.43
N ARG A 134 12.83 5.99 14.02
CA ARG A 134 13.00 4.67 14.64
C ARG A 134 13.46 3.64 13.62
N PHE A 135 12.90 3.66 12.41
CA PHE A 135 13.35 2.79 11.32
C PHE A 135 14.78 3.10 10.88
N GLY A 136 15.18 4.37 10.79
CA GLY A 136 16.56 4.78 10.51
C GLY A 136 17.56 4.28 11.54
N ALA A 137 17.21 4.36 12.83
CA ALA A 137 18.04 3.79 13.90
C ALA A 137 18.19 2.27 13.77
N ALA A 138 17.11 1.56 13.40
CA ALA A 138 17.15 0.14 13.13
C ALA A 138 18.02 -0.20 11.92
N LEU A 139 17.94 0.58 10.83
CA LEU A 139 18.82 0.42 9.66
C LEU A 139 20.29 0.53 10.04
N GLN A 140 20.66 1.56 10.80
CA GLN A 140 22.04 1.75 11.26
C GLN A 140 22.53 0.59 12.13
N LYS A 141 21.67 0.08 13.03
CA LYS A 141 21.96 -1.10 13.87
C LYS A 141 22.13 -2.36 13.02
N GLY A 142 21.24 -2.56 12.05
CA GLY A 142 21.25 -3.70 11.13
C GLY A 142 22.48 -3.73 10.23
N LEU A 143 22.91 -2.59 9.69
CA LEU A 143 24.12 -2.47 8.88
C LEU A 143 25.34 -2.98 9.64
N LYS A 144 25.52 -2.54 10.89
CA LYS A 144 26.63 -3.02 11.76
C LYS A 144 26.56 -4.53 12.00
N LYS A 145 25.38 -5.07 12.32
CA LYS A 145 25.20 -6.49 12.68
C LYS A 145 25.30 -7.44 11.48
N ILE A 146 24.77 -7.03 10.32
CA ILE A 146 24.67 -7.88 9.12
C ILE A 146 25.94 -7.78 8.27
N GLN A 147 26.55 -6.59 8.11
CA GLN A 147 27.82 -6.47 7.38
C GLN A 147 28.98 -7.17 8.11
N GLN A 148 28.98 -7.19 9.45
CA GLN A 148 29.97 -7.94 10.25
C GLN A 148 29.88 -9.46 10.06
N LYS A 149 28.74 -10.00 9.61
CA LYS A 149 28.58 -11.43 9.31
C LYS A 149 29.04 -11.82 7.91
N ALA A 150 29.19 -10.83 7.02
CA ALA A 150 29.60 -11.04 5.63
C ALA A 150 31.12 -10.89 5.41
N ALA A 151 31.85 -10.43 6.45
CA ALA A 151 33.31 -10.36 6.51
C ALA A 151 33.88 -11.57 7.26
#